data_AF-A0A8H4A4N8-F1
#
_entry.id   AF-A0A8H4A4N8-F1
#
_cell.length_a   1.000
_cell.length_b   1.000
_cell.length_c   1.000
_cell.angle_alpha   90.00
_cell.angle_beta   90.00
_cell.angle_gamma   90.00
#
_symmetry.space_group_name_H-M   'P 1'
#
loop_
_entity.id
_entity.type
_entity.pdbx_description
1 polymer ?
#
loop_
_entity_poly.entity_id
_entity_poly.type
_entity_poly.pdbx_seq_one_letter_code
_entity_poly.pdbx_strand_id
1 'polypeptide(L)'
;MGKKHLRCNHPKETFDLCSSCITSHFKEESVTWTSQNQEIDRFIKYTQIMSRNPETAAYWMKWEELTNIKMIGKGGLGKVYSAQLTRRISDEILDEIVALKTVGKPNEFSNILAEVR
;
A
#
# COMPACT_ATOMS: atom_id res chain seq x y z
N MET A 1 -1.09 -34.34 -5.19
CA MET A 1 -0.41 -33.68 -4.05
C MET A 1 -0.20 -32.21 -4.41
N GLY A 2 -0.80 -31.28 -3.67
CA GLY A 2 -0.67 -29.84 -3.95
C GLY A 2 0.73 -29.32 -3.65
N LYS A 3 1.22 -28.38 -4.47
CA LYS A 3 2.52 -27.73 -4.24
C LYS A 3 2.47 -27.02 -2.88
N LYS A 4 3.46 -27.27 -2.03
CA LYS A 4 3.62 -26.63 -0.71
C LYS A 4 4.55 -25.42 -0.82
N HIS A 5 4.36 -24.44 0.06
CA HIS A 5 5.25 -23.28 0.12
C HIS A 5 6.63 -23.68 0.71
N LEU A 6 7.73 -23.33 0.03
CA LEU A 6 9.10 -23.74 0.39
C LEU A 6 9.53 -23.29 1.80
N ARG A 7 9.01 -22.15 2.29
CA ARG A 7 9.41 -21.57 3.58
C ARG A 7 8.55 -22.03 4.77
N CYS A 8 7.31 -22.50 4.55
CA CYS A 8 6.39 -22.82 5.66
C CYS A 8 5.64 -24.16 5.53
N ASN A 9 5.86 -24.91 4.44
CA ASN A 9 5.30 -26.24 4.21
C ASN A 9 3.76 -26.34 4.22
N HIS A 10 3.05 -25.21 4.23
CA HIS A 10 1.59 -25.13 4.11
C HIS A 10 1.12 -25.27 2.65
N PRO A 11 -0.14 -25.69 2.41
CA PRO A 11 -0.72 -25.69 1.07
C PRO A 11 -0.66 -24.28 0.47
N LYS A 12 -0.24 -24.18 -0.80
CA LYS A 12 -0.26 -22.90 -1.52
C LYS A 12 -1.69 -22.42 -1.74
N GLU A 13 -1.93 -21.14 -1.49
CA GLU A 13 -3.10 -20.42 -2.03
C GLU A 13 -2.72 -19.72 -3.34
N THR A 14 -3.60 -18.87 -3.86
CA THR A 14 -3.60 -18.31 -5.23
C THR A 14 -2.32 -17.57 -5.67
N PHE A 15 -1.38 -17.26 -4.78
CA PHE A 15 -0.17 -16.45 -5.05
C PHE A 15 1.15 -17.07 -4.57
N ASP A 16 1.27 -18.39 -4.54
CA ASP A 16 2.46 -19.12 -4.02
C ASP A 16 2.77 -18.91 -2.51
N LEU A 17 2.10 -17.96 -1.85
CA LEU A 17 2.14 -17.69 -0.41
C LEU A 17 0.87 -18.22 0.27
N CYS A 18 0.98 -18.63 1.54
CA CYS A 18 -0.19 -18.90 2.38
C CYS A 18 -0.54 -17.66 3.23
N SER A 19 -1.79 -17.57 3.71
CA SER A 19 -2.27 -16.45 4.52
C SER A 19 -1.34 -16.10 5.70
N SER A 20 -0.80 -17.10 6.40
CA SER A 20 0.15 -16.85 7.50
C SER A 20 1.45 -16.17 7.04
N CYS A 21 1.95 -16.51 5.85
CA CYS A 21 3.16 -15.87 5.30
C CYS A 21 2.88 -14.42 4.88
N ILE A 22 1.70 -14.15 4.31
CA ILE A 22 1.26 -12.79 3.96
C ILE A 22 1.14 -11.94 5.23
N THR A 23 0.49 -12.46 6.28
CA THR A 23 0.40 -11.75 7.56
C THR A 23 1.76 -11.52 8.20
N SER A 24 2.68 -12.49 8.15
CA SER A 24 4.05 -12.33 8.67
C SER A 24 4.83 -11.26 7.90
N HIS A 25 4.75 -11.24 6.57
CA HIS A 25 5.37 -10.21 5.74
C HIS A 25 4.90 -8.81 6.14
N PHE A 26 3.58 -8.60 6.22
CA PHE A 26 3.02 -7.31 6.61
C PHE A 26 3.35 -6.92 8.05
N LYS A 27 3.44 -7.89 8.98
CA LYS A 27 3.89 -7.61 10.35
C LYS A 27 5.31 -7.06 10.36
N GLU A 28 6.24 -7.66 9.62
CA GLU A 28 7.61 -7.17 9.50
C GLU A 28 7.67 -5.77 8.88
N GLU A 29 6.96 -5.53 7.77
CA GLU A 29 6.88 -4.19 7.16
C GLU A 29 6.28 -3.14 8.10
N SER A 30 5.22 -3.49 8.84
CA SER A 30 4.51 -2.58 9.74
C SER A 30 5.33 -2.04 10.92
N VAL A 31 6.48 -2.66 11.20
CA VAL A 31 7.46 -2.19 12.19
C VAL A 31 8.35 -1.07 11.62
N THR A 32 8.47 -0.98 10.30
CA THR A 32 9.43 -0.09 9.63
C THR A 32 8.86 1.27 9.21
N TRP A 33 7.54 1.48 9.30
CA TRP A 33 6.89 2.73 8.92
C TRP A 33 5.74 3.13 9.85
N THR A 34 5.50 4.44 9.93
CA THR A 34 4.29 5.06 10.50
C THR A 34 3.95 6.30 9.67
N SER A 35 2.66 6.58 9.49
CA SER A 35 2.19 7.82 8.86
C SER A 35 2.21 9.02 9.81
N GLN A 36 2.54 8.80 11.09
CA GLN A 36 2.31 9.74 12.20
C GLN A 36 0.82 10.04 12.46
N ASN A 37 -0.10 9.34 11.79
CA ASN A 37 -1.54 9.36 12.04
C ASN A 37 -2.01 7.96 12.44
N GLN A 38 -2.40 7.82 13.72
CA GLN A 38 -2.78 6.52 14.28
C GLN A 38 -4.01 5.89 13.61
N GLU A 39 -4.92 6.70 13.07
CA GLU A 39 -6.13 6.19 12.40
C GLU A 39 -5.78 5.58 11.03
N ILE A 40 -4.95 6.27 10.26
CA ILE A 40 -4.42 5.79 8.97
C ILE A 40 -3.58 4.52 9.19
N ASP A 41 -2.69 4.53 10.19
CA ASP A 41 -1.86 3.37 10.52
C ASP A 41 -2.72 2.14 10.88
N ARG A 42 -3.78 2.32 11.69
CA ARG A 42 -4.72 1.24 12.03
C ARG A 42 -5.44 0.72 10.80
N PHE A 43 -5.92 1.60 9.93
CA PHE A 43 -6.63 1.20 8.71
C PHE A 43 -5.74 0.37 7.79
N ILE A 44 -4.55 0.86 7.46
CA ILE A 44 -3.63 0.14 6.56
C ILE A 44 -3.29 -1.23 7.16
N LYS A 45 -2.91 -1.30 8.44
CA LYS A 45 -2.62 -2.57 9.12
C LYS A 45 -3.81 -3.52 9.13
N TYR A 46 -5.03 -3.00 9.31
CA TYR A 46 -6.25 -3.81 9.22
C TYR A 46 -6.42 -4.43 7.83
N THR A 47 -6.27 -3.64 6.76
CA THR A 47 -6.36 -4.19 5.39
C THR A 47 -5.31 -5.27 5.13
N GLN A 48 -4.08 -5.07 5.60
CA GLN A 48 -2.97 -6.02 5.46
C GLN A 48 -3.20 -7.34 6.20
N ILE A 49 -3.72 -7.28 7.44
CA ILE A 49 -4.05 -8.47 8.24
C ILE A 49 -5.21 -9.26 7.61
N MET A 50 -6.20 -8.56 7.09
CA MET A 50 -7.40 -9.18 6.49
C MET A 50 -7.17 -9.68 5.06
N SER A 51 -6.06 -9.28 4.43
CA SER A 51 -5.81 -9.61 3.03
C SER A 51 -5.37 -11.05 2.83
N ARG A 52 -6.00 -11.73 1.87
CA ARG A 52 -5.56 -13.05 1.37
C ARG A 52 -4.65 -12.93 0.14
N ASN A 53 -4.59 -11.76 -0.47
CA ASN A 53 -3.70 -11.43 -1.58
C ASN A 53 -2.94 -10.14 -1.24
N PRO A 54 -1.59 -10.13 -1.22
CA PRO A 54 -0.85 -8.90 -0.99
C PRO A 54 -1.31 -7.73 -1.87
N GLU A 55 -1.67 -7.99 -3.12
CA GLU A 55 -2.12 -6.97 -4.08
C GLU A 55 -3.42 -6.25 -3.67
N THR A 56 -4.24 -6.85 -2.81
CA THR A 56 -5.50 -6.24 -2.34
C THR A 56 -5.37 -5.48 -1.03
N ALA A 57 -4.19 -5.48 -0.41
CA ALA A 57 -3.94 -4.74 0.82
C ALA A 57 -3.57 -3.28 0.52
N ALA A 58 -3.88 -2.36 1.44
CA ALA A 58 -3.34 -1.02 1.37
C ALA A 58 -1.85 -1.04 1.76
N TYR A 59 -1.07 -0.20 1.09
CA TYR A 59 0.35 -0.01 1.37
C TYR A 59 0.62 1.44 1.78
N TRP A 60 1.54 1.61 2.72
CA TRP A 60 2.09 2.91 3.02
C TRP A 60 3.26 3.20 2.09
N MET A 61 3.34 4.44 1.59
CA MET A 61 4.43 4.92 0.75
C MET A 61 5.07 6.12 1.42
N LYS A 62 6.40 6.13 1.46
CA LYS A 62 7.16 7.26 1.96
C LYS A 62 7.12 8.39 0.96
N TRP A 63 6.96 9.62 1.45
CA TRP A 63 6.90 10.80 0.58
C TRP A 63 8.20 10.99 -0.21
N GLU A 64 9.32 10.57 0.38
CA GLU A 64 10.66 10.64 -0.20
C GLU A 64 10.84 9.73 -1.41
N GLU A 65 9.96 8.74 -1.62
CA GLU A 65 9.96 7.84 -2.79
C GLU A 65 9.32 8.49 -4.03
N LEU A 66 8.67 9.65 -3.85
CA LEU A 66 7.98 10.38 -4.90
C LEU A 66 8.81 11.57 -5.37
N THR A 67 9.03 11.67 -6.68
CA THR A 67 9.77 12.75 -7.31
C THR A 67 8.93 13.42 -8.41
N ASN A 68 9.43 14.55 -8.94
CA ASN A 68 8.80 15.29 -10.04
C ASN A 68 7.29 15.59 -9.82
N ILE A 69 6.93 15.92 -8.58
CA ILE A 69 5.54 16.13 -8.17
C ILE A 69 5.00 17.42 -8.81
N LYS A 70 3.97 17.29 -9.65
CA LYS A 70 3.38 18.41 -10.41
C LYS A 70 1.87 18.39 -10.27
N MET A 71 1.25 19.54 -10.00
CA MET A 71 -0.21 19.64 -9.99
C MET A 71 -0.74 19.53 -11.42
N ILE A 72 -1.67 18.60 -11.65
CA ILE A 72 -2.30 18.36 -12.95
C ILE A 72 -3.78 18.73 -12.96
N GLY A 73 -4.38 18.97 -11.80
CA GLY A 73 -5.78 19.40 -11.72
C GLY A 73 -6.21 19.80 -10.32
N LYS A 74 -7.33 20.54 -10.25
CA LYS A 74 -8.02 20.89 -9.01
C LYS A 74 -9.52 20.87 -9.25
N GLY A 75 -10.25 20.21 -8.35
CA GLY A 75 -11.71 20.16 -8.35
C GLY A 75 -12.29 20.45 -6.97
N GLY A 76 -13.59 20.23 -6.79
CA GLY A 76 -14.28 20.45 -5.52
C GLY A 76 -13.81 19.54 -4.37
N LEU A 77 -13.30 18.36 -4.70
CA LEU A 77 -12.88 17.34 -3.72
C LEU A 77 -11.36 17.31 -3.45
N GLY A 78 -10.61 18.25 -4.03
CA GLY A 78 -9.17 18.36 -3.79
C GLY A 78 -8.34 18.70 -5.02
N LYS A 79 -7.03 18.58 -4.87
CA LYS A 79 -6.01 18.75 -5.90
C LYS A 79 -5.50 17.37 -6.33
N VAL A 80 -5.16 17.25 -7.60
CA VAL A 80 -4.54 16.07 -8.19
C VAL A 80 -3.16 16.44 -8.71
N TYR A 81 -2.19 15.58 -8.42
CA TYR A 81 -0.80 15.73 -8.81
C TYR A 81 -0.35 14.48 -9.58
N SER A 82 0.55 14.64 -10.54
CA SER A 82 1.37 13.54 -11.06
C SER A 82 2.67 13.47 -10.28
N ALA A 83 3.21 12.28 -10.07
CA ALA A 83 4.55 12.08 -9.53
C ALA A 83 5.23 10.92 -10.24
N GLN A 84 6.57 10.92 -10.24
CA GLN A 84 7.38 9.77 -10.60
C GLN A 84 7.67 8.98 -9.34
N LEU A 85 7.42 7.68 -9.40
CA LEU A 85 7.69 6.72 -8.35
C LEU A 85 8.77 5.78 -8.84
N THR A 86 9.92 5.83 -8.18
CA THR A 86 11.04 4.95 -8.50
C THR A 86 11.18 3.90 -7.42
N ARG A 87 10.99 2.63 -7.78
CA ARG A 87 11.17 1.48 -6.88
C ARG A 87 12.28 0.57 -7.39
N ARG A 88 13.09 0.05 -6.46
CA ARG A 88 14.03 -1.04 -6.75
C ARG A 88 13.35 -2.35 -6.36
N ILE A 89 13.05 -3.19 -7.34
CA ILE A 89 12.53 -4.53 -7.13
C ILE A 89 13.59 -5.50 -7.63
N SER A 90 14.28 -6.19 -6.71
CA SER A 90 15.46 -6.98 -7.03
C SER A 90 16.52 -6.13 -7.76
N ASP A 91 16.87 -6.50 -8.99
CA ASP A 91 17.85 -5.81 -9.83
C ASP A 91 17.19 -4.85 -10.84
N GLU A 92 15.86 -4.74 -10.84
CA GLU A 92 15.11 -3.88 -11.75
C GLU A 92 14.69 -2.58 -11.08
N ILE A 93 14.79 -1.48 -11.82
CA ILE A 93 14.24 -0.18 -11.43
C ILE A 93 12.91 -0.03 -12.16
N LEU A 94 11.82 -0.01 -11.40
CA LEU A 94 10.51 0.39 -11.89
C LEU A 94 10.36 1.88 -11.72
N ASP A 95 10.15 2.58 -12.83
CA ASP A 95 9.84 4.01 -12.87
C ASP A 95 8.41 4.18 -13.39
N GLU A 96 7.51 4.53 -12.48
CA GLU A 96 6.07 4.61 -12.76
C GLU A 96 5.57 6.04 -12.55
N ILE A 97 4.71 6.51 -13.47
CA ILE A 97 3.98 7.76 -13.26
C ILE A 97 2.71 7.45 -12.47
N VAL A 98 2.60 8.03 -11.27
CA VAL A 98 1.46 7.85 -10.38
C VAL A 98 0.65 9.13 -10.24
N ALA A 99 -0.64 8.99 -9.95
CA ALA A 99 -1.52 10.11 -9.60
C ALA A 99 -1.69 10.18 -8.08
N LEU A 100 -1.43 11.35 -7.50
CA LEU A 100 -1.65 11.65 -6.10
C LEU A 100 -2.88 12.56 -5.97
N LYS A 101 -3.83 12.18 -5.13
CA LYS A 101 -5.02 12.99 -4.83
C LYS A 101 -4.98 13.44 -3.38
N THR A 102 -5.13 14.75 -3.15
CA THR A 102 -5.32 15.25 -1.78
C THR A 102 -6.75 14.97 -1.36
N VAL A 103 -6.94 14.40 -0.17
CA VAL A 103 -8.26 14.11 0.36
C VAL A 103 -8.57 15.08 1.50
N GLY A 104 -9.50 16.01 1.26
CA GLY A 104 -10.14 16.86 2.27
C GLY A 104 -9.20 17.56 3.28
N LYS A 105 -9.73 17.89 4.47
CA LYS A 105 -8.93 18.37 5.60
C LYS A 105 -8.17 17.17 6.22
N PRO A 106 -6.92 17.36 6.71
CA PRO A 106 -6.04 16.29 7.19
C PRO A 106 -6.57 15.37 8.30
N ASN A 107 -7.72 15.70 8.91
CA ASN A 107 -8.27 15.03 10.09
C ASN A 107 -9.63 14.36 9.84
N GLU A 108 -10.07 14.23 8.59
CA GLU A 108 -11.32 13.55 8.25
C GLU A 108 -11.02 12.27 7.47
N PHE A 109 -10.69 11.20 8.20
CA PHE A 109 -10.46 9.86 7.64
C PHE A 109 -11.68 9.33 6.86
N SER A 110 -12.89 9.77 7.23
CA SER A 110 -14.13 9.51 6.49
C SER A 110 -14.06 9.89 5.00
N ASN A 111 -13.33 10.96 4.66
CA ASN A 111 -13.17 11.39 3.27
C ASN A 111 -12.31 10.39 2.48
N ILE A 112 -11.35 9.72 3.12
CA ILE A 112 -10.53 8.67 2.49
C ILE A 112 -11.41 7.46 2.19
N LEU A 113 -12.21 7.02 3.16
CA LEU A 113 -13.13 5.89 2.98
C LEU A 113 -14.19 6.13 1.89
N ALA A 114 -14.64 7.36 1.71
CA ALA A 114 -15.62 7.70 0.67
C ALA A 114 -15.06 7.58 -0.75
N GLU A 115 -13.74 7.76 -0.91
CA GLU A 115 -13.04 7.78 -2.19
C GLU A 115 -12.47 6.41 -2.59
N VAL A 116 -12.10 5.58 -1.61
CA VAL A 116 -11.60 4.22 -1.82
C VAL A 116 -12.79 3.24 -1.82
N ARG A 117 -13.47 3.12 -2.97
CA ARG A 117 -14.54 2.14 -3.21
C ARG A 117 -14.06 0.99 -4.08
#